data_AF-A0A2N3J900-F1
#
_entry.id   AF-A0A2N3J900-F1
#
_cell.length_a   1.000
_cell.length_b   1.000
_cell.length_c   1.000
_cell.angle_alpha   90.00
_cell.angle_beta   90.00
_cell.angle_gamma   90.00
#
_symmetry.space_group_name_H-M   'P 1'
#
loop_
_entity.id
_entity.type
_entity.pdbx_description
1 polymer ?
#
loop_
_entity_poly.entity_id
_entity_poly.type
_entity_poly.pdbx_seq_one_letter_code
_entity_poly.pdbx_strand_id
1 'polypeptide(L)'
;MWEANPAQFSDQYQINKQQVDHFQCTGEHLLAKCDGGPNSASNIVAACKYCNQARHKDKDPLTATQYKKKVKSLAKMGQWYTSKILQKAQQPKCGKTK
;
A
#
# COMPACT_ATOMS: atom_id res chain seq x y z
N MET A 1 -5.87 -4.99 0.72
CA MET A 1 -5.88 -4.53 -0.69
C MET A 1 -7.17 -5.03 -1.32
N TRP A 2 -7.61 -4.45 -2.43
CA TRP A 2 -8.73 -4.95 -3.21
C TRP A 2 -8.29 -5.23 -4.64
N GLU A 3 -8.90 -6.22 -5.28
CA GLU A 3 -8.61 -6.59 -6.67
C GLU A 3 -9.76 -6.18 -7.60
N ALA A 4 -10.99 -6.60 -7.28
CA ALA A 4 -12.16 -6.37 -8.14
C ALA A 4 -13.21 -5.40 -7.55
N ASN A 5 -13.35 -5.33 -6.22
CA ASN A 5 -14.46 -4.60 -5.58
C ASN A 5 -13.95 -3.53 -4.59
N PRO A 6 -13.74 -2.28 -5.04
CA PRO A 6 -13.33 -1.19 -4.16
C PRO A 6 -14.42 -0.78 -3.17
N ALA A 7 -15.71 -0.94 -3.51
CA ALA A 7 -16.82 -0.57 -2.63
C ALA A 7 -16.86 -1.45 -1.38
N GLN A 8 -16.75 -2.76 -1.55
CA GLN A 8 -16.68 -3.70 -0.42
C GLN A 8 -15.51 -3.39 0.52
N PHE A 9 -14.35 -3.01 -0.03
CA PHE A 9 -13.19 -2.60 0.78
C PHE A 9 -13.46 -1.28 1.53
N SER A 10 -14.12 -0.33 0.87
CA SER A 10 -14.58 0.92 1.47
C SER A 10 -15.47 0.65 2.68
N ASP A 11 -16.44 -0.26 2.54
CA ASP A 11 -17.41 -0.59 3.59
C ASP A 11 -16.75 -1.36 4.74
N GLN A 12 -15.88 -2.32 4.43
CA GLN A 12 -15.19 -3.09 5.46
C GLN A 12 -14.32 -2.22 6.38
N TYR A 13 -13.63 -1.22 5.81
CA TYR A 13 -12.69 -0.37 6.56
C TYR A 13 -13.24 1.03 6.84
N GLN A 14 -14.45 1.36 6.40
CA GLN A 14 -15.08 2.67 6.60
C GLN A 14 -14.18 3.85 6.18
N ILE A 15 -13.51 3.70 5.03
CA ILE A 15 -12.60 4.70 4.44
C ILE A 15 -13.21 5.31 3.19
N ASN A 16 -12.76 6.51 2.79
CA ASN A 16 -13.33 7.18 1.63
C ASN A 16 -12.74 6.67 0.30
N LYS A 17 -13.41 6.98 -0.83
CA LYS A 17 -13.00 6.54 -2.18
C LYS A 17 -11.55 6.89 -2.54
N GLN A 18 -11.05 8.07 -2.15
CA GLN A 18 -9.67 8.47 -2.42
C GLN A 18 -8.68 7.59 -1.65
N GLN A 19 -8.98 7.28 -0.39
CA GLN A 19 -8.19 6.36 0.41
C GLN A 19 -8.23 4.95 -0.15
N VAL A 20 -9.41 4.47 -0.58
CA VAL A 20 -9.58 3.15 -1.21
C VAL A 20 -8.68 3.00 -2.43
N ASP A 21 -8.56 4.01 -3.29
CA ASP A 21 -7.73 3.94 -4.51
C ASP A 21 -6.27 3.53 -4.22
N HIS A 22 -5.72 3.98 -3.09
CA HIS A 22 -4.38 3.61 -2.67
C HIS A 22 -4.19 2.12 -2.31
N PHE A 23 -5.28 1.39 -2.05
CA PHE A 23 -5.30 -0.03 -1.71
C PHE A 23 -5.58 -0.95 -2.90
N GLN A 24 -5.69 -0.44 -4.13
CA GLN A 24 -5.79 -1.28 -5.32
C GLN A 24 -4.60 -2.24 -5.40
N CYS A 25 -4.87 -3.53 -5.57
CA CYS A 25 -3.85 -4.53 -5.83
C CYS A 25 -3.28 -4.30 -7.23
N THR A 26 -1.96 -4.20 -7.32
CA THR A 26 -1.21 -4.01 -8.57
C THR A 26 -0.04 -4.99 -8.61
N GLY A 27 0.45 -5.28 -9.81
CA GLY A 27 1.74 -5.97 -9.99
C GLY A 27 2.88 -4.97 -9.86
N GLU A 28 3.82 -5.24 -8.96
CA GLU A 28 5.08 -4.51 -8.82
C GLU A 28 6.24 -5.38 -9.28
N HIS A 29 7.08 -4.86 -10.17
CA HIS A 29 8.32 -5.52 -10.59
C HIS A 29 9.42 -5.28 -9.55
N LEU A 30 10.01 -6.34 -8.99
CA LEU A 30 11.09 -6.24 -7.98
C LEU A 30 12.35 -5.58 -8.57
N LEU A 31 12.81 -6.09 -9.71
CA LEU A 31 13.71 -5.40 -10.63
C LEU A 31 12.85 -4.65 -11.66
N ALA A 32 13.02 -3.34 -11.75
CA ALA A 32 12.19 -2.51 -12.61
C ALA A 32 12.35 -2.92 -14.09
N LYS A 33 11.27 -2.79 -14.86
CA LYS A 33 11.28 -3.13 -16.29
C LYS A 33 12.28 -2.28 -17.09
N CYS A 34 12.46 -1.00 -16.72
CA CYS A 34 13.45 -0.12 -17.33
C CYS A 34 14.90 -0.57 -17.08
N ASP A 35 15.13 -1.30 -15.99
CA ASP A 35 16.43 -1.85 -15.61
C ASP A 35 16.61 -3.30 -16.12
N GLY A 36 15.77 -3.74 -17.07
CA GLY A 36 15.82 -5.08 -17.65
C GLY A 36 15.07 -6.16 -16.86
N GLY A 37 14.23 -5.78 -15.89
CA GLY A 37 13.44 -6.72 -15.10
C GLY A 37 12.47 -7.58 -15.94
N PRO A 38 12.49 -8.93 -15.80
CA PRO A 38 11.62 -9.80 -16.59
C PRO A 38 10.16 -9.75 -16.12
N ASN A 39 9.23 -10.07 -17.02
CA ASN A 39 7.82 -10.31 -16.69
C ASN A 39 7.59 -11.73 -16.14
N SER A 40 8.41 -12.17 -15.19
CA SER A 40 8.30 -13.49 -14.56
C SER A 40 7.54 -13.40 -13.24
N ALA A 41 6.88 -14.48 -12.85
CA ALA A 41 6.24 -14.58 -11.53
C ALA A 41 7.24 -14.44 -10.37
N SER A 42 8.52 -14.74 -10.60
CA SER A 42 9.59 -14.53 -9.60
C SER A 42 9.99 -13.05 -9.44
N ASN A 43 9.72 -12.21 -10.44
CA ASN A 43 10.06 -10.78 -10.43
C ASN A 43 8.83 -9.89 -10.20
N ILE A 44 7.61 -10.42 -10.28
CA ILE A 44 6.38 -9.64 -10.07
C ILE A 44 5.72 -10.06 -8.76
N VAL A 45 5.45 -9.10 -7.90
CA VAL A 45 4.74 -9.30 -6.63
C VAL A 45 3.46 -8.48 -6.58
N ALA A 46 2.51 -8.92 -5.76
CA ALA A 46 1.34 -8.11 -5.44
C ALA A 46 1.73 -6.97 -4.47
N ALA A 47 1.42 -5.74 -4.85
CA ALA A 47 1.61 -4.56 -4.02
C ALA A 47 0.42 -3.60 -4.17
N CYS A 48 0.12 -2.82 -3.13
CA CYS A 48 -0.91 -1.80 -3.28
C CYS A 48 -0.40 -0.66 -4.15
N LYS A 49 -1.31 0.02 -4.85
CA LYS A 49 -1.02 1.15 -5.72
C LYS A 49 -0.14 2.21 -5.05
N TYR A 50 -0.40 2.54 -3.78
CA TYR A 50 0.43 3.49 -3.05
C TYR A 50 1.87 3.00 -2.87
N CYS A 51 2.10 1.76 -2.43
CA CYS A 51 3.45 1.23 -2.23
C CYS A 51 4.22 1.18 -3.55
N ASN A 52 3.58 0.63 -4.59
CA ASN A 52 4.18 0.54 -5.93
C ASN A 52 4.60 1.93 -6.44
N GLN A 53 3.67 2.89 -6.43
CA GLN A 53 3.97 4.27 -6.84
C GLN A 53 5.02 4.94 -5.96
N ALA A 54 4.96 4.76 -4.64
CA ALA A 54 5.89 5.39 -3.72
C ALA A 54 7.31 4.88 -3.90
N ARG A 55 7.53 3.59 -4.21
CA ARG A 55 8.87 3.06 -4.50
C ARG A 55 9.43 3.65 -5.78
N HIS A 56 8.62 3.73 -6.84
CA HIS A 56 9.06 4.14 -8.17
C HIS A 56 9.05 5.66 -8.42
N LYS A 57 8.52 6.45 -7.48
CA LYS A 57 8.64 7.93 -7.50
C LYS A 57 10.02 8.42 -7.03
N ASP A 58 10.73 7.62 -6.24
CA ASP A 58 12.09 7.94 -5.82
C ASP A 58 13.03 7.87 -7.04
N LYS A 59 13.92 8.85 -7.20
CA LYS A 59 14.89 8.89 -8.32
C LYS A 59 15.83 7.68 -8.34
N ASP A 60 16.15 7.18 -7.14
CA ASP A 60 16.92 5.97 -6.93
C ASP A 60 16.09 5.04 -6.04
N PRO A 61 15.22 4.20 -6.64
CA PRO A 61 14.33 3.33 -5.91
C PRO A 61 15.11 2.34 -5.04
N LEU A 62 14.72 2.24 -3.77
CA LEU A 62 15.27 1.20 -2.91
C LEU A 62 15.07 -0.19 -3.51
N THR A 63 16.05 -1.07 -3.30
CA THR A 63 15.89 -2.50 -3.61
C THR A 63 14.64 -3.04 -2.91
N ALA A 64 14.00 -4.06 -3.49
CA ALA A 64 12.80 -4.66 -2.92
C ALA A 64 12.93 -5.01 -1.43
N THR A 65 14.09 -5.55 -1.03
CA THR A 65 14.38 -5.91 0.36
C THR A 65 14.48 -4.70 1.28
N GLN A 66 15.18 -3.64 0.86
CA GLN A 66 15.29 -2.40 1.63
C GLN A 66 13.93 -1.69 1.74
N TYR A 67 13.19 -1.62 0.62
CA TYR A 67 11.86 -1.02 0.60
C TYR A 67 10.89 -1.75 1.53
N LYS A 68 10.87 -3.09 1.48
CA LYS A 68 10.09 -3.92 2.41
C LYS A 68 10.42 -3.63 3.87
N LYS A 69 11.70 -3.47 4.22
CA LYS A 69 12.13 -3.11 5.58
C LYS A 69 11.62 -1.72 5.98
N LYS A 70 11.78 -0.70 5.11
CA LYS A 70 11.27 0.67 5.31
C LYS A 70 9.76 0.68 5.54
N VAL A 71 8.99 0.05 4.66
CA VAL A 71 7.53 -0.03 4.75
C VAL A 71 7.10 -0.70 6.05
N LYS A 72 7.67 -1.85 6.40
CA LYS A 72 7.34 -2.56 7.64
C LYS A 72 7.61 -1.71 8.89
N SER A 73 8.76 -1.04 8.93
CA SER A 73 9.15 -0.18 10.06
C SER A 73 8.15 0.98 10.23
N LEU A 74 7.93 1.75 9.16
CA LEU A 74 7.01 2.89 9.17
C LEU A 74 5.56 2.45 9.43
N ALA A 75 5.16 1.27 8.92
CA ALA A 75 3.82 0.75 9.14
C ALA A 75 3.56 0.43 10.62
N LYS A 76 4.53 -0.21 11.28
CA LYS A 76 4.48 -0.51 12.73
C LYS A 76 4.35 0.77 13.56
N MET A 77 5.03 1.84 13.15
CA MET A 77 4.96 3.15 13.81
C MET A 77 3.71 3.97 13.45
N GLY A 78 2.84 3.49 12.56
CA GLY A 78 1.68 4.27 12.08
C GLY A 78 2.05 5.47 11.19
N GLN A 79 3.27 5.48 10.67
CA GLN A 79 3.83 6.55 9.85
C GLN A 79 3.76 6.24 8.35
N TRP A 80 3.56 4.97 7.97
CA TRP A 80 3.28 4.62 6.58
C TRP A 80 1.85 5.00 6.21
N TYR A 81 1.66 5.64 5.05
CA TYR A 81 0.36 6.24 4.71
C TYR A 81 -0.81 5.24 4.73
N THR A 82 -0.65 4.07 4.10
CA THR A 82 -1.70 3.05 4.08
C THR A 82 -1.93 2.41 5.45
N SER A 83 -0.89 2.22 6.27
CA SER A 83 -1.08 1.73 7.64
C SER A 83 -1.79 2.77 8.51
N LYS A 84 -1.47 4.05 8.34
CA LYS A 84 -2.12 5.16 9.06
C LYS A 84 -3.60 5.26 8.75
N ILE A 85 -4.00 5.04 7.49
CA ILE A 85 -5.42 4.96 7.11
C ILE A 85 -6.09 3.81 7.85
N LEU A 86 -5.54 2.59 7.77
CA LEU A 86 -6.16 1.42 8.40
C LEU A 86 -6.19 1.52 9.93
N GLN A 87 -5.16 2.09 10.55
CA GLN A 87 -5.12 2.28 12.00
C GLN A 87 -6.20 3.27 12.45
N LYS A 88 -6.37 4.39 11.73
CA LYS A 88 -7.45 5.34 12.02
C LYS A 88 -8.84 4.73 11.85
N ALA A 89 -9.03 3.92 10.81
CA ALA A 89 -10.27 3.19 10.57
C ALA A 89 -10.63 2.23 11.72
N GLN A 90 -9.63 1.63 12.36
CA GLN A 90 -9.79 0.68 13.47
C GLN A 90 -9.89 1.36 14.84
N GLN A 91 -9.71 2.68 14.94
CA GLN A 91 -9.89 3.38 16.21
C GLN A 91 -11.37 3.39 16.60
N PRO A 92 -11.72 2.99 17.83
CA PRO A 92 -13.08 3.16 18.31
C PRO A 92 -13.40 4.66 18.25
N LYS A 93 -14.53 5.01 17.60
CA LYS A 93 -15.05 6.37 17.69
C LYS A 93 -15.36 6.60 19.16
N CYS A 94 -14.52 7.38 19.85
CA CYS A 94 -14.80 7.83 21.20
C CYS A 94 -16.17 8.50 21.15
N GLY A 95 -17.18 7.81 21.68
CA GLY A 95 -18.52 8.35 21.79
C GLY A 95 -18.43 9.61 22.62
N LYS A 96 -18.71 10.76 22.03
CA LYS A 96 -18.99 11.96 22.82
C LYS A 96 -20.32 11.71 23.51
N THR A 97 -20.28 11.13 24.70
CA THR A 97 -21.38 11.18 25.65
C THR A 97 -21.58 12.65 25.98
N LYS A 98 -22.72 13.20 25.56
CA LYS A 98 -23.21 14.48 26.06
C LYS A 98 -23.82 14.27 27.44
#